data_AF-A0A7C5SK41-F1
#
_entry.id   AF-A0A7C5SK41-F1
#
_cell.length_a   1.000
_cell.length_b   1.000
_cell.length_c   1.000
_cell.angle_alpha   90.00
_cell.angle_beta   90.00
_cell.angle_gamma   90.00
#
_symmetry.space_group_name_H-M   'P 1'
#
loop_
_entity.id
_entity.type
_entity.pdbx_description
1 polymer ?
#
loop_
_entity_poly.entity_id
_entity_poly.type
_entity_poly.pdbx_seq_one_letter_code
_entity_poly.pdbx_strand_id
1 'polypeptide(L)'
;TRNDSDDRDPSFILRFTARDEGTDNQMEVGIDRVRVQNPYDFLSIMHYGTYGFSIFPNQPGFEVIEVRPPNDVEFQNQIGQRSGLSEGDRLALANLFGGPPTPVTGTDEPCRADVNEDGIINGADLLLFLEWYNSGDSRADFADEQGVIDVFDLLQFFIDFQNRFECANDGNGLGQNNLGGVNPD
;
A
#
# COMPACT_ATOMS: atom_id res chain seq x y z
N THR A 1 25.56 30.10 28.71
CA THR A 1 25.70 30.03 27.24
C THR A 1 26.58 28.88 26.88
N ARG A 2 26.01 27.83 26.25
CA ARG A 2 26.49 27.15 25.04
C ARG A 2 25.84 25.76 25.00
N ASN A 3 24.92 25.59 24.06
CA ASN A 3 24.31 24.33 23.68
C ASN A 3 25.38 23.51 22.94
N ASP A 4 25.59 22.26 23.32
CA ASP A 4 26.35 21.25 22.57
C ASP A 4 25.56 19.93 22.62
N SER A 5 24.40 19.90 21.97
CA SER A 5 23.61 18.66 21.81
C SER A 5 23.07 18.49 20.39
N ASP A 6 23.77 19.07 19.40
CA ASP A 6 23.67 18.66 18.01
C ASP A 6 24.67 17.52 17.77
N ASP A 7 24.27 16.59 16.91
CA ASP A 7 25.02 15.43 16.44
C ASP A 7 25.00 14.19 17.37
N ARG A 8 23.81 13.60 17.51
CA ARG A 8 23.70 12.16 17.77
C ARG A 8 24.35 11.42 16.59
N ASP A 9 25.39 10.66 16.91
CA ASP A 9 26.17 9.81 16.05
C ASP A 9 25.34 9.09 14.96
N PRO A 10 25.81 9.06 13.70
CA PRO A 10 25.17 8.25 12.67
C PRO A 10 25.24 6.79 13.08
N SER A 11 24.07 6.16 13.18
CA SER A 11 23.89 4.74 13.46
C SER A 11 24.67 3.91 12.44
N PHE A 12 25.82 3.40 12.87
CA PHE A 12 26.73 2.43 12.24
C PHE A 12 27.02 2.61 10.74
N ILE A 13 28.31 2.82 10.43
CA ILE A 13 28.81 2.79 9.05
C ILE A 13 29.23 1.36 8.71
N LEU A 14 28.43 0.66 7.90
CA LEU A 14 28.83 -0.60 7.28
C LEU A 14 29.82 -0.30 6.14
N ARG A 15 31.11 -0.56 6.38
CA ARG A 15 32.15 -0.51 5.35
C ARG A 15 32.35 -1.91 4.79
N PHE A 16 31.88 -2.15 3.57
CA PHE A 16 32.24 -3.36 2.81
C PHE A 16 33.51 -3.07 2.01
N THR A 17 34.65 -3.61 2.47
CA THR A 17 35.88 -3.60 1.69
C THR A 17 35.82 -4.78 0.71
N ALA A 18 35.39 -4.56 -0.52
CA ALA A 18 35.58 -5.55 -1.58
C ALA A 18 37.04 -5.48 -2.05
N ARG A 19 37.83 -6.52 -1.75
CA ARG A 19 39.17 -6.70 -2.30
C ARG A 19 39.04 -7.56 -3.55
N ASP A 20 39.00 -6.93 -4.71
CA ASP A 20 39.12 -7.62 -5.99
C ASP A 20 40.60 -7.88 -6.26
N GLU A 21 41.01 -9.14 -6.28
CA GLU A 21 42.35 -9.53 -6.72
C GLU A 21 42.38 -9.60 -8.25
N GLY A 22 42.31 -8.44 -8.91
CA GLY A 22 42.53 -8.38 -10.35
C GLY A 22 41.98 -7.15 -11.06
N THR A 23 42.91 -6.35 -11.60
CA THR A 23 42.71 -5.41 -12.73
C THR A 23 41.90 -4.13 -12.49
N ASP A 24 42.59 -3.15 -11.88
CA ASP A 24 42.75 -1.74 -12.30
C ASP A 24 41.68 -1.08 -13.18
N ASN A 25 40.43 -1.02 -12.72
CA ASN A 25 39.57 0.14 -12.96
C ASN A 25 38.77 0.41 -11.70
N GLN A 26 39.30 1.30 -10.85
CA GLN A 26 38.63 1.76 -9.65
C GLN A 26 37.38 2.57 -10.04
N MET A 27 36.25 1.89 -10.19
CA MET A 27 34.95 2.55 -10.09
C MET A 27 34.59 2.60 -8.61
N GLU A 28 34.90 3.72 -7.97
CA GLU A 28 34.40 4.03 -6.64
C GLU A 28 32.89 4.32 -6.74
N VAL A 29 32.07 3.27 -6.75
CA VAL A 29 30.63 3.42 -6.46
C VAL A 29 30.51 3.45 -4.94
N GLY A 30 30.87 4.59 -4.35
CA GLY A 30 30.51 4.88 -2.98
C GLY A 30 29.00 5.00 -2.89
N ILE A 31 28.32 4.05 -2.27
CA ILE A 31 26.97 4.29 -1.75
C ILE A 31 27.16 5.26 -0.59
N ASP A 32 27.18 6.55 -0.92
CA ASP A 32 27.50 7.65 -0.01
C ASP A 32 26.55 7.63 1.21
N ARG A 33 25.28 7.26 1.03
CA ARG A 33 24.28 7.17 2.11
C ARG A 33 23.16 6.18 1.79
N VAL A 34 22.93 5.19 2.66
CA VAL A 34 21.58 4.60 2.80
C VAL A 34 20.78 5.59 3.63
N ARG A 35 20.02 6.48 2.97
CA ARG A 35 19.05 7.29 3.68
C ARG A 35 17.94 6.37 4.16
N VAL A 36 17.84 6.19 5.47
CA VAL A 36 16.59 5.75 6.10
C VAL A 36 15.58 6.86 5.79
N GLN A 37 14.73 6.65 4.79
CA GLN A 37 13.83 7.68 4.28
C GLN A 37 12.70 8.00 5.27
N ASN A 38 12.35 7.06 6.15
CA ASN A 38 11.20 7.19 7.05
C ASN A 38 11.62 7.08 8.53
N PRO A 39 11.02 7.87 9.43
CA PRO A 39 11.16 7.68 10.88
C PRO A 39 10.82 6.24 11.31
N TYR A 40 11.34 5.82 12.47
CA TYR A 40 11.04 4.48 13.01
C TYR A 40 9.54 4.32 13.27
N ASP A 41 8.96 3.25 12.73
CA ASP A 41 7.53 2.97 12.83
C ASP A 41 7.25 1.89 13.88
N PHE A 42 6.80 2.32 15.06
CA PHE A 42 6.41 1.43 16.15
C PHE A 42 5.15 0.61 15.83
N LEU A 43 4.32 1.11 14.91
CA LEU A 43 3.08 0.48 14.50
C LEU A 43 3.28 -0.44 13.30
N SER A 44 4.51 -0.57 12.77
CA SER A 44 4.78 -1.47 11.66
C SER A 44 4.33 -2.91 11.96
N ILE A 45 3.72 -3.57 10.97
CA ILE A 45 3.32 -4.97 11.07
C ILE A 45 4.53 -5.90 11.27
N MET A 46 5.71 -5.42 10.87
CA MET A 46 6.99 -6.11 11.01
C MET A 46 7.60 -5.92 12.41
N HIS A 47 7.06 -5.02 13.24
CA HIS A 47 7.54 -4.82 14.60
C HIS A 47 7.11 -5.97 15.51
N TYR A 48 8.01 -6.43 16.37
CA TYR A 48 7.68 -7.43 17.41
C TYR A 48 6.86 -6.79 18.53
N GLY A 49 5.99 -7.57 19.18
CA GLY A 49 5.27 -7.11 20.36
C GLY A 49 6.18 -7.04 21.58
N THR A 50 5.67 -6.42 22.64
CA THR A 50 6.35 -6.21 23.93
C THR A 50 6.99 -7.49 24.50
N TYR A 51 6.34 -8.64 24.31
CA TYR A 51 6.77 -9.95 24.79
C TYR A 51 7.37 -10.86 23.70
N GLY A 52 7.82 -10.30 22.57
CA GLY A 52 8.34 -11.08 21.44
C GLY A 52 9.46 -12.03 21.83
N PHE A 53 9.21 -13.35 21.77
CA PHE A 53 10.11 -14.42 22.21
C PHE A 53 10.33 -14.53 23.73
N SER A 54 9.54 -13.85 24.56
CA SER A 54 9.58 -14.05 26.01
C SER A 54 9.04 -15.43 26.38
N ILE A 55 9.73 -16.11 27.31
CA ILE A 55 9.27 -17.38 27.90
C ILE A 55 8.19 -17.19 28.97
N PHE A 56 7.91 -15.94 29.35
CA PHE A 56 6.84 -15.55 30.28
C PHE A 56 5.96 -14.46 29.62
N PRO A 57 5.17 -14.81 28.60
CA PRO A 57 4.37 -13.83 27.88
C PRO A 57 3.28 -13.23 28.78
N ASN A 58 2.98 -11.95 28.58
CA ASN A 58 1.93 -11.21 29.30
C ASN A 58 2.16 -11.10 30.82
N GLN A 59 3.39 -11.30 31.29
CA GLN A 59 3.75 -11.11 32.69
C GLN A 59 4.49 -9.78 32.86
N PRO A 60 3.96 -8.84 33.66
CA PRO A 60 4.66 -7.59 33.94
C PRO A 60 6.08 -7.85 34.49
N GLY A 61 7.07 -7.14 33.95
CA GLY A 61 8.49 -7.33 34.27
C GLY A 61 9.22 -8.34 33.36
N PHE A 62 8.51 -9.00 32.44
CA PHE A 62 9.10 -9.90 31.42
C PHE A 62 8.92 -9.38 30.00
N GLU A 63 8.65 -8.07 29.87
CA GLU A 63 8.75 -7.35 28.61
C GLU A 63 10.20 -7.43 28.10
N VAL A 64 10.35 -7.78 26.83
CA VAL A 64 11.66 -7.89 26.17
C VAL A 64 11.90 -6.73 25.20
N ILE A 65 10.86 -5.97 24.89
CA ILE A 65 10.91 -4.79 24.03
C ILE A 65 10.24 -3.63 24.76
N GLU A 66 11.00 -2.55 24.94
CA GLU A 66 10.57 -1.31 25.58
C GLU A 66 10.82 -0.12 24.64
N VAL A 67 9.75 0.62 24.35
CA VAL A 67 9.75 1.89 23.64
C VAL A 67 10.29 2.95 24.59
N ARG A 68 11.21 3.77 24.08
CA ARG A 68 11.85 4.81 24.87
C ARG A 68 11.08 6.13 24.84
N PRO A 69 11.17 6.95 25.90
CA PRO A 69 10.66 8.32 25.89
C PRO A 69 11.19 9.15 24.71
N PRO A 70 10.37 10.04 24.11
CA PRO A 70 9.02 10.43 24.55
C PRO A 70 7.88 9.54 24.00
N ASN A 71 8.22 8.48 23.27
CA ASN A 71 7.26 7.66 22.51
C ASN A 71 6.66 6.51 23.35
N ASP A 72 7.20 6.28 24.54
CA ASP A 72 6.83 5.21 25.46
C ASP A 72 5.35 5.29 25.86
N VAL A 73 4.86 6.48 26.19
CA VAL A 73 3.48 6.69 26.64
C VAL A 73 2.47 6.33 25.54
N GLU A 74 2.80 6.63 24.28
CA GLU A 74 1.90 6.42 23.16
C GLU A 74 2.00 4.99 22.61
N PHE A 75 3.22 4.50 22.37
CA PHE A 75 3.41 3.32 21.53
C PHE A 75 3.75 2.03 22.29
N GLN A 76 4.11 2.08 23.59
CA GLN A 76 4.54 0.89 24.33
C GLN A 76 3.50 -0.25 24.28
N ASN A 77 2.20 0.08 24.28
CA ASN A 77 1.11 -0.88 24.23
C ASN A 77 0.57 -1.13 22.82
N GLN A 78 1.15 -0.49 21.80
CA GLN A 78 0.72 -0.58 20.40
C GLN A 78 1.70 -1.37 19.52
N ILE A 79 2.94 -1.57 19.97
CA ILE A 79 3.93 -2.38 19.26
C ILE A 79 3.45 -3.83 19.09
N GLY A 80 3.79 -4.43 17.95
CA GLY A 80 3.39 -5.81 17.66
C GLY A 80 1.97 -5.97 17.15
N GLN A 81 1.32 -4.90 16.71
CA GLN A 81 0.03 -4.98 16.03
C GLN A 81 0.12 -5.91 14.80
N ARG A 82 -0.99 -6.61 14.51
CA ARG A 82 -1.13 -7.51 13.35
C ARG A 82 -2.44 -7.27 12.59
N SER A 83 -3.09 -6.12 12.82
CA SER A 83 -4.40 -5.79 12.23
C SER A 83 -4.28 -5.27 10.80
N GLY A 84 -3.13 -4.71 10.41
CA GLY A 84 -2.92 -4.24 9.05
C GLY A 84 -1.56 -3.58 8.85
N LEU A 85 -1.32 -3.07 7.65
CA LEU A 85 -0.13 -2.25 7.35
C LEU A 85 -0.28 -0.88 8.02
N SER A 86 0.76 -0.43 8.71
CA SER A 86 0.83 0.94 9.20
C SER A 86 1.02 1.95 8.05
N GLU A 87 0.87 3.23 8.37
CA GLU A 87 1.18 4.29 7.41
C GLU A 87 2.66 4.26 6.98
N GLY A 88 3.57 4.01 7.92
CA GLY A 88 5.00 3.87 7.61
C GLY A 88 5.30 2.67 6.72
N ASP A 89 4.63 1.53 6.93
CA ASP A 89 4.75 0.35 6.06
C ASP A 89 4.24 0.66 4.64
N ARG A 90 3.08 1.32 4.53
CA ARG A 90 2.50 1.72 3.24
C ARG A 90 3.39 2.69 2.49
N LEU A 91 3.93 3.70 3.17
CA LEU A 91 4.86 4.66 2.58
C LEU A 91 6.19 4.00 2.19
N ALA A 92 6.71 3.08 2.99
CA ALA A 92 7.92 2.34 2.66
C ALA A 92 7.74 1.47 1.40
N LEU A 93 6.60 0.78 1.29
CA LEU A 93 6.24 0.02 0.09
C LEU A 93 6.03 0.95 -1.12
N ALA A 94 5.35 2.08 -0.93
CA ALA A 94 5.13 3.07 -1.97
C ALA A 94 6.44 3.65 -2.52
N ASN A 95 7.41 3.93 -1.65
CA ASN A 95 8.73 4.42 -2.04
C ASN A 95 9.55 3.37 -2.79
N LEU A 96 9.36 2.08 -2.48
CA LEU A 96 10.14 0.99 -3.07
C LEU A 96 9.57 0.51 -4.41
N PHE A 97 8.25 0.39 -4.50
CA PHE A 97 7.55 -0.23 -5.63
C PHE A 97 6.66 0.74 -6.43
N GLY A 98 6.55 1.99 -6.00
CA GLY A 98 5.49 2.90 -6.41
C GLY A 98 4.30 2.80 -5.45
N GLY A 99 3.58 3.90 -5.27
CA GLY A 99 2.34 3.90 -4.50
C GLY A 99 1.36 2.85 -5.04
N PRO A 100 0.40 2.36 -4.24
CA PRO A 100 -0.71 1.62 -4.81
C PRO A 100 -1.26 2.45 -5.98
N PRO A 101 -1.61 1.83 -7.12
CA PRO A 101 -2.26 2.57 -8.20
C PRO A 101 -3.37 3.38 -7.55
N THR A 102 -3.33 4.70 -7.72
CA THR A 102 -4.37 5.57 -7.19
C THR A 102 -5.69 4.95 -7.63
N PRO A 103 -6.61 4.61 -6.72
CA PRO A 103 -7.98 4.37 -7.12
C PRO A 103 -8.31 5.59 -7.95
N VAL A 104 -8.62 5.39 -9.23
CA VAL A 104 -8.91 6.48 -10.14
C VAL A 104 -10.07 7.21 -9.49
N THR A 105 -9.81 8.31 -8.81
CA THR A 105 -10.86 9.16 -8.26
C THR A 105 -11.37 9.95 -9.45
N GLY A 106 -12.04 9.24 -10.34
CA GLY A 106 -13.04 9.83 -11.21
C GLY A 106 -14.02 10.51 -10.27
N THR A 107 -14.09 11.83 -10.40
CA THR A 107 -15.18 12.63 -9.87
C THR A 107 -16.49 11.95 -10.20
N ASP A 108 -17.30 11.62 -9.19
CA ASP A 108 -18.70 11.22 -9.30
C ASP A 108 -19.07 10.50 -10.62
N GLU A 109 -18.84 9.20 -10.73
CA GLU A 109 -19.62 8.42 -11.71
C GLU A 109 -20.19 7.15 -11.09
N PRO A 110 -21.52 6.94 -11.20
CA PRO A 110 -22.12 5.67 -10.86
C PRO A 110 -21.40 4.59 -11.66
N CYS A 111 -20.75 3.66 -10.96
CA CYS A 111 -20.31 2.37 -11.48
C CYS A 111 -19.95 2.36 -12.98
N ARG A 112 -18.87 3.03 -13.40
CA ARG A 112 -18.40 3.18 -14.80
C ARG A 112 -18.68 2.03 -15.81
N ALA A 113 -18.77 0.79 -15.35
CA ALA A 113 -19.21 -0.36 -16.15
C ALA A 113 -20.72 -0.40 -16.51
N ASP A 114 -21.58 0.44 -15.93
CA ASP A 114 -22.99 0.67 -16.31
C ASP A 114 -23.04 1.69 -17.44
N VAL A 115 -22.71 1.23 -18.63
CA VAL A 115 -22.50 2.08 -19.80
C VAL A 115 -23.81 2.51 -20.46
N ASN A 116 -24.94 1.94 -20.04
CA ASN A 116 -26.27 2.33 -20.49
C ASN A 116 -27.04 3.16 -19.44
N GLU A 117 -26.43 3.42 -18.28
CA GLU A 117 -26.94 4.20 -17.14
C GLU A 117 -28.28 3.67 -16.58
N ASP A 118 -28.52 2.36 -16.64
CA ASP A 118 -29.75 1.73 -16.13
C ASP A 118 -29.68 1.37 -14.63
N GLY A 119 -28.51 1.57 -14.01
CA GLY A 119 -28.23 1.31 -12.60
C GLY A 119 -27.83 -0.14 -12.30
N ILE A 120 -27.74 -1.01 -13.30
CA ILE A 120 -27.49 -2.45 -13.15
C ILE A 120 -26.43 -2.92 -14.14
N ILE A 121 -25.24 -3.26 -13.65
CA ILE A 121 -24.20 -3.88 -14.49
C ILE A 121 -24.62 -5.29 -14.92
N ASN A 122 -24.89 -5.48 -16.21
CA ASN A 122 -25.34 -6.75 -16.77
C ASN A 122 -24.83 -6.99 -18.21
N GLY A 123 -25.36 -8.01 -18.88
CA GLY A 123 -24.94 -8.36 -20.24
C GLY A 123 -25.19 -7.26 -21.27
N ALA A 124 -26.16 -6.37 -21.04
CA ALA A 124 -26.42 -5.21 -21.89
C ALA A 124 -25.23 -4.25 -21.90
N ASP A 125 -24.60 -4.02 -20.74
CA ASP A 125 -23.43 -3.17 -20.61
C ASP A 125 -22.21 -3.75 -21.30
N LEU A 126 -21.97 -5.05 -21.10
CA LEU A 126 -20.90 -5.77 -21.78
C LEU A 126 -21.06 -5.69 -23.31
N LEU A 127 -22.28 -5.86 -23.82
CA LEU A 127 -22.54 -5.78 -25.25
C LEU A 127 -22.33 -4.37 -25.80
N LEU A 128 -22.77 -3.34 -25.08
CA LEU A 128 -22.61 -1.95 -25.48
C LEU A 128 -21.13 -1.51 -25.43
N PHE A 129 -20.38 -1.93 -24.41
CA PHE A 129 -18.93 -1.70 -24.34
C PHE A 129 -18.19 -2.39 -25.50
N LEU A 130 -18.50 -3.65 -25.80
CA LEU A 130 -17.88 -4.37 -26.92
C LEU A 130 -18.19 -3.69 -28.27
N GLU A 131 -19.34 -3.04 -28.41
CA GLU A 131 -19.66 -2.25 -29.60
C GLU A 131 -18.74 -1.01 -29.71
N TRP A 132 -18.55 -0.26 -28.62
CA TRP A 132 -17.63 0.88 -28.58
C TRP A 132 -16.18 0.46 -28.85
N TYR A 133 -15.75 -0.63 -28.22
CA TYR A 133 -14.40 -1.18 -28.38
C TYR A 133 -14.11 -1.58 -29.82
N ASN A 134 -15.03 -2.33 -30.46
CA ASN A 134 -14.86 -2.78 -31.85
C ASN A 134 -14.99 -1.65 -32.88
N SER A 135 -15.67 -0.56 -32.54
CA SER A 135 -15.81 0.62 -33.40
C SER A 135 -14.70 1.65 -33.20
N GLY A 136 -13.84 1.48 -32.19
CA GLY A 136 -12.83 2.47 -31.82
C GLY A 136 -13.44 3.77 -31.31
N ASP A 137 -14.61 3.68 -30.65
CA ASP A 137 -15.28 4.83 -30.04
C ASP A 137 -14.56 5.22 -28.75
N SER A 138 -14.25 6.51 -28.59
CA SER A 138 -13.55 7.04 -27.41
C SER A 138 -14.27 6.79 -26.08
N ARG A 139 -15.56 6.43 -26.10
CA ARG A 139 -16.29 5.97 -24.91
C ARG A 139 -15.78 4.64 -24.36
N ALA A 140 -15.04 3.86 -25.15
CA ALA A 140 -14.37 2.65 -24.69
C ALA A 140 -13.04 2.90 -23.99
N ASP A 141 -12.56 4.16 -23.88
CA ASP A 141 -11.30 4.51 -23.20
C ASP A 141 -11.48 4.42 -21.66
N PHE A 142 -11.13 3.25 -21.13
CA PHE A 142 -11.29 2.87 -19.74
C PHE A 142 -9.99 2.93 -18.93
N ALA A 143 -8.83 2.69 -19.53
CA ALA A 143 -7.59 2.49 -18.78
C ALA A 143 -6.80 3.78 -18.49
N ASP A 144 -7.10 4.90 -19.16
CA ASP A 144 -6.25 6.09 -19.08
C ASP A 144 -6.87 7.40 -19.62
N GLU A 145 -6.19 8.54 -19.40
CA GLU A 145 -6.55 9.86 -19.93
C GLU A 145 -5.90 10.16 -21.30
N GLN A 146 -5.29 9.16 -21.94
CA GLN A 146 -4.45 9.35 -23.13
C GLN A 146 -5.23 9.29 -24.44
N GLY A 147 -6.51 8.90 -24.43
CA GLY A 147 -7.36 8.92 -25.62
C GLY A 147 -7.13 7.75 -26.57
N VAL A 148 -6.53 6.64 -26.11
CA VAL A 148 -6.12 5.51 -26.94
C VAL A 148 -6.88 4.27 -26.51
N ILE A 149 -7.58 3.63 -27.45
CA ILE A 149 -8.33 2.40 -27.19
C ILE A 149 -7.43 1.19 -27.49
N ASP A 150 -7.07 0.43 -26.46
CA ASP A 150 -6.23 -0.75 -26.55
C ASP A 150 -6.67 -1.89 -25.59
N VAL A 151 -5.82 -2.89 -25.38
CA VAL A 151 -6.18 -4.06 -24.55
C VAL A 151 -6.36 -3.70 -23.07
N PHE A 152 -5.74 -2.61 -22.60
CA PHE A 152 -5.85 -2.17 -21.22
C PHE A 152 -7.26 -1.66 -20.92
N ASP A 153 -7.95 -1.04 -21.88
CA ASP A 153 -9.35 -0.63 -21.72
C ASP A 153 -10.30 -1.82 -21.53
N LEU A 154 -10.09 -2.86 -22.35
CA LEU A 154 -10.86 -4.10 -22.24
C LEU A 154 -10.63 -4.76 -20.88
N LEU A 155 -9.39 -4.78 -20.42
CA LEU A 155 -9.04 -5.33 -19.10
C LEU A 155 -9.64 -4.48 -17.97
N GLN A 156 -9.60 -3.15 -18.10
CA GLN A 156 -10.14 -2.24 -17.10
C GLN A 156 -11.67 -2.35 -17.03
N PHE A 157 -12.36 -2.45 -18.17
CA PHE A 157 -13.79 -2.74 -18.19
C PHE A 157 -14.12 -4.05 -17.47
N PHE A 158 -13.36 -5.13 -17.70
CA PHE A 158 -13.60 -6.39 -16.99
C PHE A 158 -13.32 -6.34 -15.49
N ILE A 159 -12.36 -5.51 -15.06
CA ILE A 159 -12.14 -5.23 -13.63
C ILE A 159 -13.36 -4.52 -13.04
N ASP A 160 -13.90 -3.52 -13.74
CA ASP A 160 -15.05 -2.75 -13.28
C ASP A 160 -16.35 -3.60 -13.31
N PHE A 161 -16.50 -4.45 -14.33
CA PHE A 161 -17.62 -5.38 -14.50
C PHE A 161 -17.69 -6.48 -13.44
N GLN A 162 -16.55 -6.93 -12.91
CA GLN A 162 -16.50 -7.99 -11.88
C GLN A 162 -16.82 -7.49 -10.46
N ASN A 163 -16.81 -6.18 -10.23
CA ASN A 163 -16.73 -5.63 -8.89
C ASN A 163 -18.07 -5.22 -8.23
N ARG A 164 -19.26 -5.39 -8.84
CA ARG A 164 -20.60 -5.23 -8.20
C ARG A 164 -21.74 -5.57 -9.18
N PHE A 165 -22.86 -6.13 -8.70
CA PHE A 165 -24.10 -6.31 -9.49
C PHE A 165 -25.09 -5.14 -9.35
N GLU A 166 -24.81 -4.19 -8.45
CA GLU A 166 -25.68 -3.04 -8.19
C GLU A 166 -24.82 -1.78 -8.03
N CYS A 167 -25.21 -0.74 -8.75
CA CYS A 167 -24.65 0.60 -8.66
C CYS A 167 -25.29 1.37 -7.50
N ALA A 168 -25.16 0.82 -6.29
CA ALA A 168 -25.80 1.43 -5.14
C ALA A 168 -25.04 2.71 -4.74
N ASN A 169 -25.77 3.83 -4.79
CA ASN A 169 -25.47 5.06 -4.07
C ASN A 169 -25.68 4.86 -2.56
N ASP A 170 -25.10 3.82 -1.97
CA ASP A 170 -25.07 3.65 -0.52
C ASP A 170 -23.69 4.08 -0.02
N GLY A 171 -23.65 5.24 0.65
CA GLY A 171 -22.45 5.90 1.16
C GLY A 171 -21.66 5.12 2.23
N ASN A 172 -21.49 3.82 2.09
CA ASN A 172 -20.58 2.98 2.86
C ASN A 172 -19.41 2.58 1.98
N GLY A 173 -18.36 3.41 2.00
CA GLY A 173 -17.09 3.24 1.31
C GLY A 173 -16.21 2.10 1.84
N LEU A 174 -16.76 0.91 2.08
CA LEU A 174 -15.98 -0.31 2.33
C LEU A 174 -16.66 -1.48 1.64
N GLY A 175 -15.99 -2.05 0.63
CA GLY A 175 -16.43 -3.23 -0.08
C GLY A 175 -16.74 -4.37 0.88
N GLN A 176 -18.02 -4.70 1.01
CA GLN A 176 -18.43 -5.96 1.60
C GLN A 176 -18.16 -7.05 0.56
N ASN A 177 -17.18 -7.88 0.85
CA ASN A 177 -16.96 -9.14 0.18
C ASN A 177 -18.20 -10.02 0.34
N ASN A 178 -18.78 -10.48 -0.77
CA ASN A 178 -19.89 -11.46 -0.82
C ASN A 178 -19.48 -12.88 -0.36
N LEU A 179 -18.56 -13.00 0.59
CA LEU A 179 -18.51 -14.14 1.49
C LEU A 179 -19.45 -13.79 2.64
N GLY A 180 -20.74 -14.05 2.42
CA GLY A 180 -21.74 -13.92 3.46
C GLY A 180 -21.22 -14.57 4.74
N GLY A 181 -21.32 -13.86 5.85
CA GLY A 181 -21.22 -14.51 7.15
C GLY A 181 -22.22 -15.66 7.14
N VAL A 182 -21.70 -16.89 7.17
CA VAL A 182 -22.53 -18.07 7.43
C VAL A 182 -23.16 -17.80 8.79
N ASN A 183 -24.46 -17.52 8.81
CA ASN A 183 -25.18 -17.33 10.07
C ASN A 183 -25.04 -18.62 10.88
N PRO A 184 -24.45 -18.60 12.09
CA PRO A 184 -24.40 -19.77 12.95
C PRO A 184 -25.69 -19.81 13.79
N ASP A 185 -26.79 -20.21 13.16
CA ASP A 185 -27.97 -20.76 13.85
C ASP A 185 -28.09 -22.26 13.55
#